data_AF-A0A2T1CL86-F1
#
_entry.id   AF-A0A2T1CL86-F1
#
_cell.length_a   1.000
_cell.length_b   1.000
_cell.length_c   1.000
_cell.angle_alpha   90.00
_cell.angle_beta   90.00
_cell.angle_gamma   90.00
#
_symmetry.space_group_name_H-M   'P 1'
#
loop_
_entity.id
_entity.type
_entity.pdbx_description
1 polymer ?
#
loop_
_entity_poly.entity_id
_entity_poly.type
_entity_poly.pdbx_seq_one_letter_code
_entity_poly.pdbx_strand_id
1 'polypeptide(L)'
;MVRLYADENFPLVIVELLRTFGHDVLTVQEAGNGGLGIPDEDVLAFAISDNRAVLTRNWDDFRHLHRLQPDHNGIIICKEDLNTERQAT
;
A
#
# COMPACT_ATOMS: atom_id res chain seq x y z
N MET A 1 -7.05 1.14 14.68
CA MET A 1 -5.97 0.37 14.04
C MET A 1 -6.42 0.02 12.63
N VAL A 2 -5.66 0.44 11.61
CA VAL A 2 -5.98 0.18 10.20
C VAL A 2 -5.00 -0.87 9.68
N ARG A 3 -5.47 -1.78 8.81
CA ARG A 3 -4.63 -2.78 8.15
C ARG A 3 -4.27 -2.29 6.76
N LEU A 4 -2.98 -2.10 6.52
CA LEU A 4 -2.43 -1.53 5.29
C LEU A 4 -1.52 -2.55 4.62
N TYR A 5 -1.54 -2.56 3.30
CA TYR A 5 -0.62 -3.30 2.45
C TYR A 5 0.20 -2.30 1.62
N ALA A 6 1.46 -2.13 2.01
CA ALA A 6 2.37 -1.17 1.38
C ALA A 6 3.01 -1.78 0.14
N ASP A 7 2.84 -1.09 -0.97
CA ASP A 7 3.37 -1.45 -2.29
C ASP A 7 4.92 -1.54 -2.28
N GLU A 8 5.50 -2.21 -3.27
CA GLU A 8 6.92 -2.58 -3.32
C GLU A 8 7.84 -1.36 -3.17
N ASN A 9 7.50 -0.25 -3.83
CA ASN A 9 8.31 0.96 -3.83
C ASN A 9 7.90 1.98 -2.75
N PHE A 10 7.07 1.58 -1.79
CA PHE A 10 6.62 2.49 -0.75
C PHE A 10 7.72 2.72 0.32
N PRO A 11 7.99 3.97 0.75
CA PRO A 11 9.09 4.25 1.66
C PRO A 11 8.96 3.53 3.00
N LEU A 12 9.97 2.73 3.36
CA LEU A 12 9.99 1.95 4.60
C LEU A 12 9.91 2.84 5.85
N VAL A 13 10.50 4.04 5.82
CA VAL A 13 10.41 5.01 6.93
C VAL A 13 8.95 5.35 7.26
N ILE A 14 8.09 5.50 6.26
CA ILE A 14 6.66 5.78 6.48
C ILE A 14 5.97 4.55 7.05
N VAL A 15 6.30 3.34 6.55
CA VAL A 15 5.78 2.07 7.09
C VAL A 15 6.09 1.93 8.58
N GLU A 16 7.33 2.21 8.98
CA GLU A 16 7.78 2.15 10.38
C GLU A 16 7.08 3.19 11.27
N LEU A 17 6.90 4.41 10.77
CA LEU A 17 6.15 5.45 11.48
C LEU A 17 4.68 5.07 11.67
N LEU A 18 4.01 4.59 10.61
CA LEU A 18 2.63 4.13 10.68
C LEU A 18 2.47 2.96 11.67
N ARG A 19 3.43 2.04 11.71
CA ARG A 19 3.48 0.97 12.73
C ARG A 19 3.62 1.54 14.13
N THR A 20 4.50 2.52 14.32
CA THR A 20 4.69 3.22 15.60
C THR A 20 3.41 3.94 16.05
N PHE A 21 2.59 4.41 15.11
CA PHE A 21 1.27 4.99 15.37
C PHE A 21 0.17 3.94 15.64
N GLY A 22 0.50 2.64 15.64
CA GLY A 22 -0.42 1.56 15.99
C GLY A 22 -1.24 1.02 14.82
N HIS A 23 -0.78 1.18 13.58
CA HIS A 23 -1.36 0.54 12.40
C HIS A 23 -0.68 -0.81 12.10
N ASP A 24 -1.45 -1.75 11.55
CA ASP A 24 -0.93 -3.03 11.04
C ASP A 24 -0.56 -2.82 9.57
N VAL A 25 0.71 -2.55 9.31
CA VAL A 25 1.22 -2.35 7.95
C VAL A 25 2.04 -3.58 7.56
N LEU A 26 1.71 -4.21 6.43
CA LEU A 26 2.44 -5.31 5.80
C LEU A 26 3.00 -4.81 4.47
N THR A 27 4.28 -5.06 4.16
CA THR A 27 4.84 -4.69 2.85
C THR A 27 4.74 -5.83 1.85
N VAL A 28 4.78 -5.50 0.56
CA VAL A 28 4.86 -6.49 -0.53
C VAL A 28 6.05 -7.44 -0.32
N GLN A 29 7.20 -6.94 0.13
CA GLN A 29 8.38 -7.77 0.42
C GLN A 29 8.14 -8.74 1.59
N GLU A 30 7.53 -8.29 2.69
CA GLU A 30 7.24 -9.13 3.85
C GLU A 30 6.18 -10.19 3.57
N ALA A 31 5.25 -9.91 2.65
CA ALA A 31 4.28 -10.88 2.16
C ALA A 31 4.89 -11.96 1.25
N GLY A 32 6.20 -11.88 0.94
CA GLY A 32 6.87 -12.78 0.00
C GLY A 32 6.60 -12.47 -1.47
N ASN A 33 6.01 -11.30 -1.75
CA ASN A 33 5.60 -10.86 -3.08
C ASN A 33 6.60 -9.86 -3.72
N GLY A 34 7.65 -9.47 -2.98
CA GLY A 34 8.64 -8.48 -3.44
C GLY A 34 9.70 -9.05 -4.39
N GLY A 35 10.20 -8.20 -5.29
CA GLY A 35 11.23 -8.52 -6.28
C GLY A 35 10.73 -9.41 -7.42
N LEU A 36 9.42 -9.72 -7.44
CA LEU A 36 8.79 -10.61 -8.41
C LEU A 36 8.17 -9.86 -9.60
N GLY A 37 8.11 -8.52 -9.54
CA GLY A 37 7.41 -7.71 -10.54
C GLY A 37 5.95 -8.11 -10.67
N ILE A 38 5.29 -8.40 -9.54
CA ILE A 38 3.88 -8.79 -9.56
C ILE A 38 3.03 -7.64 -10.14
N PRO A 39 2.05 -7.94 -11.00
CA PRO A 39 1.10 -6.95 -11.50
C PRO A 39 0.36 -6.23 -10.38
N ASP A 40 0.00 -4.96 -10.59
CA ASP A 40 -0.77 -4.18 -9.62
C ASP A 40 -2.14 -4.83 -9.29
N GLU A 41 -2.70 -5.59 -10.24
CA GLU A 41 -3.91 -6.41 -10.06
C GLU A 41 -3.72 -7.47 -8.96
N ASP A 42 -2.57 -8.13 -8.94
CA ASP A 42 -2.24 -9.16 -7.95
C ASP A 42 -1.95 -8.52 -6.58
N VAL A 43 -1.33 -7.33 -6.56
CA VAL A 43 -1.15 -6.53 -5.33
C VAL A 43 -2.52 -6.21 -4.72
N LEU A 44 -3.47 -5.75 -5.55
CA LEU A 44 -4.82 -5.42 -5.10
C LEU A 44 -5.59 -6.68 -4.66
N ALA A 45 -5.50 -7.77 -5.42
CA ALA A 45 -6.14 -9.04 -5.07
C ALA A 45 -5.65 -9.60 -3.73
N PHE A 46 -4.33 -9.55 -3.49
CA PHE A 46 -3.75 -9.93 -2.20
C PHE A 46 -4.32 -9.05 -1.07
N ALA A 47 -4.29 -7.73 -1.23
CA ALA A 47 -4.82 -6.79 -0.24
C ALA A 47 -6.30 -7.06 0.09
N ILE A 48 -7.12 -7.37 -0.91
CA ILE A 48 -8.52 -7.75 -0.73
C ILE A 48 -8.63 -9.03 0.09
N SER A 49 -7.89 -10.09 -0.29
CA SER A 49 -7.95 -11.39 0.38
C SER A 49 -7.51 -11.35 1.85
N ASP A 50 -6.53 -10.51 2.19
CA ASP A 50 -6.06 -10.33 3.58
C ASP A 50 -6.78 -9.19 4.32
N ASN A 51 -7.84 -8.61 3.73
CA ASN A 51 -8.62 -7.52 4.31
C ASN A 51 -7.78 -6.28 4.69
N ARG A 52 -6.95 -5.81 3.75
CA ARG A 52 -6.08 -4.63 3.89
C ARG A 52 -6.39 -3.58 2.82
N ALA A 53 -6.22 -2.31 3.17
CA ALA A 53 -6.19 -1.24 2.18
C ALA A 53 -4.81 -1.18 1.53
N VAL A 54 -4.74 -0.89 0.23
CA VAL A 54 -3.45 -0.69 -0.46
C VAL A 54 -2.89 0.69 -0.12
N LEU A 55 -1.59 0.78 0.11
CA LEU A 55 -0.84 2.02 0.30
C LEU A 55 0.25 2.10 -0.78
N THR A 56 0.12 3.04 -1.72
CA THR A 56 0.99 3.11 -2.91
C THR A 56 1.31 4.55 -3.31
N ARG A 57 2.38 4.71 -4.10
CA ARG A 57 2.71 5.94 -4.84
C ARG A 57 2.31 5.85 -6.32
N ASN A 58 1.89 4.67 -6.81
CA ASN A 58 1.48 4.45 -8.19
C ASN A 58 0.05 4.96 -8.42
N TRP A 59 -0.07 6.25 -8.76
CA TRP A 59 -1.37 6.90 -8.91
C TRP A 59 -2.16 6.42 -10.13
N ASP A 60 -1.49 6.28 -11.28
CA ASP A 60 -2.15 6.02 -12.56
C ASP A 60 -2.82 4.64 -12.55
N ASP A 61 -2.07 3.60 -12.18
CA ASP A 61 -2.56 2.22 -12.27
C ASP A 61 -3.61 1.93 -11.20
N PHE A 62 -3.39 2.33 -9.95
CA PHE A 62 -4.36 2.07 -8.88
C PHE A 62 -5.65 2.90 -9.00
N ARG A 63 -5.60 4.07 -9.66
CA ARG A 63 -6.83 4.80 -10.01
C ARG A 63 -7.63 4.05 -11.08
N HIS A 64 -6.97 3.40 -12.02
CA HIS A 64 -7.63 2.54 -13.00
C HIS A 64 -8.23 1.31 -12.33
N LEU A 65 -7.45 0.62 -11.50
CA LEU A 65 -7.88 -0.57 -10.75
C LEU A 65 -9.06 -0.30 -9.83
N HIS A 66 -9.09 0.84 -9.14
CA HIS A 66 -10.25 1.25 -8.34
C HIS A 66 -11.57 1.23 -9.15
N ARG A 67 -11.51 1.64 -10.43
CA ARG A 67 -12.69 1.68 -11.30
C ARG A 67 -13.06 0.30 -11.83
N LEU A 68 -12.06 -0.54 -12.11
CA LEU A 68 -12.27 -1.91 -12.60
C LEU A 68 -12.79 -2.83 -11.50
N GLN A 69 -12.27 -2.68 -10.29
CA GLN A 69 -12.58 -3.52 -9.13
C GLN A 69 -12.92 -2.64 -7.94
N PRO A 70 -14.12 -2.04 -7.89
CA PRO A 70 -14.50 -1.12 -6.82
C PRO A 70 -14.70 -1.80 -5.45
N ASP A 71 -14.83 -3.13 -5.43
CA ASP A 71 -14.98 -3.93 -4.21
C ASP A 71 -13.60 -4.25 -3.61
N HIS A 72 -13.03 -3.27 -2.92
CA HIS A 72 -11.77 -3.39 -2.19
C HIS A 72 -11.81 -2.64 -0.85
N ASN A 73 -10.89 -2.98 0.06
CA ASN A 73 -10.83 -2.42 1.42
C ASN A 73 -10.23 -1.00 1.50
N GLY A 74 -10.31 -0.24 0.41
CA GLY A 74 -9.66 1.07 0.24
C GLY A 74 -8.30 1.04 -0.48
N ILE A 75 -7.98 2.15 -1.14
CA ILE A 75 -6.68 2.43 -1.77
C ILE A 75 -6.27 3.83 -1.31
N ILE A 76 -5.08 3.95 -0.74
CA ILE A 76 -4.48 5.21 -0.29
C ILE A 76 -3.33 5.52 -1.24
N ILE A 77 -3.52 6.57 -2.04
CA ILE A 77 -2.50 7.04 -2.98
C ILE A 77 -1.78 8.23 -2.35
N CYS A 78 -0.49 8.06 -2.14
CA CYS A 78 0.37 9.05 -1.54
C CYS A 78 1.22 9.72 -2.62
N LYS A 79 1.08 11.04 -2.79
CA LYS A 79 2.04 11.81 -3.59
C LYS A 79 3.37 11.88 -2.84
N GLU A 80 4.48 11.76 -3.54
CA GLU A 80 5.80 11.94 -2.93
C GLU A 80 5.91 13.29 -2.19
N ASP A 81 6.36 13.22 -0.94
CA ASP A 81 6.79 14.37 -0.14
C ASP A 81 8.29 14.23 0.12
N LEU A 82 9.05 15.30 -0.10
CA LEU A 82 10.49 15.34 0.19
C LEU A 82 10.75 15.32 1.70
N ASN A 83 9.75 15.69 2.51
CA ASN A 83 9.74 15.45 3.95
C ASN A 83 8.96 14.16 4.24
N THR A 84 9.67 13.04 4.21
CA THR A 84 9.13 11.69 4.39
C THR A 84 8.40 11.50 5.71
N GLU A 85 8.84 12.17 6.80
CA GLU A 85 8.22 12.03 8.13
C GLU A 85 6.83 12.66 8.18
N ARG A 86 6.69 13.86 7.59
CA ARG A 86 5.39 14.55 7.52
C ARG A 86 4.34 13.75 6.75
N GLN A 87 4.78 12.89 5.85
CA GLN A 87 3.88 12.06 5.05
C GLN A 87 3.16 10.98 5.87
N ALA A 88 3.71 10.60 7.03
CA ALA A 88 3.10 9.61 7.92
C ALA A 88 2.05 10.22 8.89
N THR A 89 2.01 11.55 9.02
CA THR A 89 1.20 12.30 10.01
C THR A 89 0.08 13.10 9.35
#